data_AF-A0A5C8EBC8-F1
#
_entry.id   AF-A0A5C8EBC8-F1
#
_cell.length_a   1.000
_cell.length_b   1.000
_cell.length_c   1.000
_cell.angle_alpha   90.00
_cell.angle_beta   90.00
_cell.angle_gamma   90.00
#
_symmetry.space_group_name_H-M   'P 1'
#
loop_
_entity.id
_entity.type
_entity.pdbx_description
1 polymer ?
#
loop_
_entity_poly.entity_id
_entity_poly.type
_entity_poly.pdbx_seq_one_letter_code
_entity_poly.pdbx_strand_id
1 'polypeptide(L)'
;MQQLLLYYTFRNYKNHRAFFVNSEHTKEDFIKYLNIDKDKLTNIYGGVDEKFIAKKTILNKDKLNNIVFVAGADKRKNAQGLIKGFAIAYKSEKIPKDSKLYICCKIHKDYSDFLENVIKKCNIENRVVITGFMSDESLIKLISTSKASFFPSFYEGLGLPILESYALSTPSFASNVSSTKELVLEECSFDPYDENDIANSIVKAFNDEELCKKSVEFGKKLLEEKCNWYIASKKVVEKLKELNQNVVLDKAIFIEYNDYKLFSYDNSHVFTTIANYNDFEEINNSLLAKEYNNDFIPIEYYNKFLDKYEYNKKIFALGNSDILQYAVKEEDKNNSYLLIYKIEIFNILFDYFSNYLIDDFKKLIKNHYPNYYELIKEIDNINKIFNLLIENKIYGFKILFNLTNINNVITNQENIKNLILNEIKDFKININLINNLI
;
A
#
# COMPACT_ATOMS: atom_id res chain seq x y z
N MET A 1 5.94 3.43 29.83
CA MET A 1 6.12 4.66 29.02
C MET A 1 6.04 4.37 27.51
N GLN A 2 6.80 3.41 26.96
CA GLN A 2 6.73 3.05 25.52
C GLN A 2 5.40 2.45 25.05
N GLN A 3 4.72 1.65 25.87
CA GLN A 3 3.40 1.07 25.53
C GLN A 3 2.33 2.15 25.29
N LEU A 4 2.32 3.17 26.14
CA LEU A 4 1.46 4.35 25.98
C LEU A 4 1.83 5.13 24.71
N LEU A 5 3.11 5.25 24.40
CA LEU A 5 3.57 5.90 23.18
C LEU A 5 3.11 5.16 21.93
N LEU A 6 3.23 3.82 21.88
CA LEU A 6 2.74 3.02 20.76
C LEU A 6 1.23 3.20 20.56
N TYR A 7 0.45 3.08 21.65
CA TYR A 7 -0.99 3.27 21.61
C TYR A 7 -1.39 4.67 21.12
N TYR A 8 -0.86 5.74 21.70
CA TYR A 8 -1.22 7.10 21.32
C TYR A 8 -0.74 7.48 19.92
N THR A 9 0.42 6.98 19.50
CA THR A 9 0.96 7.23 18.16
C THR A 9 0.12 6.54 17.09
N PHE A 10 -0.32 5.30 17.31
CA PHE A 10 -0.91 4.48 16.26
C PHE A 10 -2.44 4.27 16.36
N ARG A 11 -3.11 4.68 17.44
CA ARG A 11 -4.58 4.48 17.60
C ARG A 11 -5.41 5.06 16.47
N ASN A 12 -4.97 6.15 15.84
CA ASN A 12 -5.69 6.79 14.73
C ASN A 12 -5.51 6.05 13.40
N TYR A 13 -4.59 5.08 13.35
CA TYR A 13 -4.20 4.40 12.12
C TYR A 13 -4.85 3.01 11.99
N LYS A 14 -5.69 2.57 12.94
CA LYS A 14 -6.34 1.24 12.92
C LYS A 14 -7.15 0.92 11.65
N ASN A 15 -7.60 1.95 10.93
CA ASN A 15 -8.41 1.81 9.71
C ASN A 15 -7.59 1.52 8.45
N HIS A 16 -6.25 1.43 8.53
CA HIS A 16 -5.44 1.08 7.36
C HIS A 16 -5.69 -0.36 6.92
N ARG A 17 -5.69 -0.58 5.60
CA ARG A 17 -5.91 -1.90 4.97
C ARG A 17 -4.76 -2.87 5.23
N ALA A 18 -3.54 -2.35 5.40
CA ALA A 18 -2.37 -3.15 5.76
C ALA A 18 -1.31 -2.32 6.51
N PHE A 19 -0.47 -3.04 7.25
CA PHE A 19 0.66 -2.55 8.01
C PHE A 19 1.89 -3.39 7.70
N PHE A 20 2.98 -2.73 7.35
CA PHE A 20 4.27 -3.36 7.18
C PHE A 20 5.11 -3.12 8.44
N VAL A 21 5.52 -4.19 9.09
CA VAL A 21 6.28 -4.16 10.35
C VAL A 21 7.67 -4.77 10.14
N ASN A 22 8.61 -4.37 10.98
CA ASN A 22 10.04 -4.67 10.82
C ASN A 22 10.56 -5.82 11.72
N SER A 23 9.69 -6.50 12.46
CA SER A 23 10.04 -7.70 13.25
C SER A 23 8.76 -8.44 13.67
N GLU A 24 8.88 -9.70 14.11
CA GLU A 24 7.73 -10.40 14.70
C GLU A 24 7.36 -9.76 16.04
N HIS A 25 8.34 -9.28 16.80
CA HIS A 25 8.07 -8.57 18.04
C HIS A 25 7.20 -7.33 17.81
N THR A 26 7.53 -6.49 16.81
CA THR A 26 6.68 -5.34 16.45
C THR A 26 5.29 -5.82 16.01
N LYS A 27 5.19 -6.95 15.30
CA LYS A 27 3.89 -7.54 14.92
C LYS A 27 3.06 -7.94 16.15
N GLU A 28 3.67 -8.62 17.11
CA GLU A 28 3.05 -9.01 18.38
C GLU A 28 2.60 -7.79 19.18
N ASP A 29 3.42 -6.74 19.23
CA ASP A 29 3.08 -5.49 19.90
C ASP A 29 1.87 -4.79 19.25
N PHE A 30 1.77 -4.79 17.92
CA PHE A 30 0.60 -4.26 17.22
C PHE A 30 -0.66 -5.05 17.54
N ILE A 31 -0.59 -6.38 17.58
CA ILE A 31 -1.73 -7.22 17.95
C ILE A 31 -2.12 -6.93 19.42
N LYS A 32 -1.17 -7.00 20.33
CA LYS A 32 -1.40 -6.92 21.78
C LYS A 32 -1.88 -5.54 22.23
N TYR A 33 -1.26 -4.47 21.76
CA TYR A 33 -1.51 -3.13 22.28
C TYR A 33 -2.43 -2.28 21.40
N LEU A 34 -2.53 -2.59 20.10
CA LEU A 34 -3.36 -1.84 19.16
C LEU A 34 -4.61 -2.61 18.71
N ASN A 35 -4.69 -3.92 18.98
CA ASN A 35 -5.76 -4.80 18.54
C ASN A 35 -5.95 -4.74 17.01
N ILE A 36 -4.83 -4.81 16.28
CA ILE A 36 -4.82 -4.89 14.81
C ILE A 36 -4.96 -6.35 14.39
N ASP A 37 -5.83 -6.62 13.42
CA ASP A 37 -6.03 -7.95 12.86
C ASP A 37 -4.73 -8.50 12.26
N LYS A 38 -4.42 -9.76 12.59
CA LYS A 38 -3.19 -10.44 12.14
C LYS A 38 -3.01 -10.42 10.62
N ASP A 39 -4.12 -10.47 9.88
CA ASP A 39 -4.15 -10.53 8.42
C ASP A 39 -3.79 -9.20 7.75
N LYS A 40 -3.88 -8.09 8.50
CA LYS A 40 -3.42 -6.76 8.06
C LYS A 40 -1.93 -6.57 8.28
N LEU A 41 -1.26 -7.43 9.05
CA LEU A 41 0.13 -7.26 9.47
C LEU A 41 1.10 -8.14 8.66
N THR A 42 1.91 -7.51 7.83
CA THR A 42 2.95 -8.17 7.05
C THR A 42 4.32 -7.81 7.61
N ASN A 43 5.06 -8.81 8.13
CA ASN A 43 6.43 -8.60 8.58
C ASN A 43 7.41 -8.68 7.40
N ILE A 44 8.13 -7.58 7.20
CA ILE A 44 9.08 -7.38 6.10
C ILE A 44 10.53 -7.34 6.59
N TYR A 45 10.77 -7.33 7.91
CA TYR A 45 12.09 -7.12 8.52
C TYR A 45 12.77 -5.84 7.97
N GLY A 46 13.69 -6.03 7.04
CA GLY A 46 14.53 -5.02 6.40
C GLY A 46 15.75 -5.72 5.80
N GLY A 47 16.66 -4.94 5.22
CA GLY A 47 17.92 -5.46 4.67
C GLY A 47 19.11 -4.58 5.03
N VAL A 48 20.30 -5.03 4.62
CA VAL A 48 21.56 -4.29 4.78
C VAL A 48 21.84 -3.50 3.50
N ASP A 49 22.42 -2.30 3.67
CA ASP A 49 22.89 -1.47 2.56
C ASP A 49 24.05 -2.16 1.81
N GLU A 50 24.07 -2.03 0.48
CA GLU A 50 25.08 -2.62 -0.40
C GLU A 50 26.52 -2.27 0.01
N LYS A 51 26.76 -1.11 0.63
CA LYS A 51 28.09 -0.69 1.08
C LYS A 51 28.74 -1.65 2.07
N PHE A 52 27.95 -2.37 2.88
CA PHE A 52 28.46 -3.38 3.82
C PHE A 52 28.72 -4.73 3.13
N ILE A 53 28.01 -5.01 2.03
CA ILE A 53 28.17 -6.25 1.26
C ILE A 53 29.38 -6.14 0.33
N ALA A 54 29.46 -5.06 -0.46
CA ALA A 54 30.49 -4.85 -1.47
C ALA A 54 31.90 -4.73 -0.88
N LYS A 55 32.02 -4.25 0.37
CA LYS A 55 33.31 -4.10 1.06
C LYS A 55 33.76 -5.37 1.79
N LYS A 56 32.90 -6.38 1.92
CA LYS A 56 33.24 -7.68 2.54
C LYS A 56 34.37 -8.39 1.79
N THR A 57 34.33 -8.38 0.47
CA THR A 57 35.30 -9.05 -0.42
C THR A 57 36.72 -8.46 -0.34
N ILE A 58 36.87 -7.27 0.25
CA ILE A 58 38.15 -6.53 0.30
C ILE A 58 38.86 -6.72 1.66
N LEU A 59 38.17 -7.27 2.67
CA LEU A 59 38.64 -7.27 4.06
C LEU A 59 39.06 -8.68 4.52
N ASN A 60 40.19 -9.17 4.01
CA ASN A 60 40.95 -10.28 4.65
C ASN A 60 41.79 -9.69 5.79
N LYS A 61 41.28 -9.68 7.02
CA LYS A 61 42.05 -9.19 8.17
C LYS A 61 41.83 -10.01 9.44
N ASP A 62 42.93 -10.20 10.15
CA ASP A 62 42.96 -10.71 11.52
C ASP A 62 42.03 -9.89 12.41
N LYS A 63 41.21 -10.58 13.20
CA LYS A 63 40.34 -9.92 14.19
C LYS A 63 41.22 -9.33 15.30
N LEU A 64 40.99 -8.07 15.61
CA LEU A 64 41.57 -7.37 16.76
C LEU A 64 40.76 -7.71 18.01
N ASN A 65 41.37 -7.56 19.19
CA ASN A 65 40.73 -7.78 20.49
C ASN A 65 39.70 -6.69 20.88
N ASN A 66 38.96 -6.16 19.90
CA ASN A 66 38.04 -5.06 20.07
C ASN A 66 36.59 -5.54 20.06
N ILE A 67 35.77 -4.96 20.94
CA ILE A 67 34.32 -5.02 20.86
C ILE A 67 33.83 -3.72 20.24
N VAL A 68 32.83 -3.80 19.36
CA VAL A 68 32.19 -2.63 18.77
C VAL A 68 30.71 -2.57 19.13
N PHE A 69 30.23 -1.36 19.41
CA PHE A 69 28.82 -1.07 19.61
C PHE A 69 28.43 0.13 18.75
N VAL A 70 27.54 -0.11 17.78
CA VAL A 70 27.07 0.90 16.83
C VAL A 70 25.61 1.19 17.12
N ALA A 71 25.31 2.40 17.58
CA ALA A 71 23.95 2.81 17.92
C ALA A 71 23.77 4.34 17.90
N GLY A 72 22.53 4.81 17.93
CA GLY A 72 22.23 6.20 18.26
C GLY A 72 22.42 6.48 19.76
N ALA A 73 22.63 7.75 20.10
CA ALA A 73 22.75 8.23 21.48
C ALA A 73 21.39 8.25 22.20
N ASP A 74 20.89 7.08 22.56
CA ASP A 74 19.58 6.88 23.22
C ASP A 74 19.74 5.93 24.42
N LYS A 75 19.15 6.29 25.56
CA LYS A 75 19.18 5.48 26.79
C LYS A 75 18.66 4.06 26.58
N ARG A 76 17.67 3.87 25.68
CA ARG A 76 17.13 2.53 25.37
C ARG A 76 18.16 1.59 24.77
N LYS A 77 19.22 2.13 24.15
CA LYS A 77 20.31 1.35 23.55
C LYS A 77 21.28 0.82 24.59
N ASN A 78 21.18 1.28 25.85
CA ASN A 78 21.87 0.76 27.02
C ASN A 78 23.42 0.72 26.89
N ALA A 79 24.02 1.77 26.34
CA ALA A 79 25.47 1.91 26.29
C ALA A 79 26.12 1.77 27.68
N GLN A 80 25.45 2.27 28.72
CA GLN A 80 25.89 2.16 30.12
C GLN A 80 26.01 0.71 30.58
N GLY A 81 25.00 -0.13 30.32
CA GLY A 81 25.04 -1.55 30.69
C GLY A 81 26.22 -2.27 30.04
N LEU A 82 26.48 -1.99 28.76
CA LEU A 82 27.64 -2.55 28.06
C LEU A 82 28.98 -2.07 28.61
N ILE A 83 29.13 -0.79 28.95
CA ILE A 83 30.36 -0.27 29.59
C ILE A 83 30.64 -1.02 30.89
N LYS A 84 29.62 -1.20 31.73
CA LYS A 84 29.78 -1.88 33.02
C LYS A 84 30.06 -3.38 32.86
N GLY A 85 29.33 -4.06 31.99
CA GLY A 85 29.59 -5.47 31.66
C GLY A 85 31.00 -5.68 31.08
N PHE A 86 31.45 -4.79 30.21
CA PHE A 86 32.83 -4.79 29.70
C PHE A 86 33.84 -4.57 30.83
N ALA A 87 33.58 -3.69 31.79
CA ALA A 87 34.45 -3.47 32.94
C ALA A 87 34.59 -4.74 33.79
N ILE A 88 33.49 -5.45 34.04
CA ILE A 88 33.48 -6.72 34.79
C ILE A 88 34.29 -7.77 34.03
N ALA A 89 34.03 -7.95 32.73
CA ALA A 89 34.76 -8.89 31.89
C ALA A 89 36.26 -8.59 31.85
N TYR A 90 36.63 -7.32 31.68
CA TYR A 90 38.03 -6.86 31.68
C TYR A 90 38.74 -7.15 33.01
N LYS A 91 38.11 -6.81 34.13
CA LYS A 91 38.67 -7.03 35.48
C LYS A 91 38.74 -8.50 35.89
N SER A 92 37.94 -9.37 35.26
CA SER A 92 38.00 -10.81 35.51
C SER A 92 39.29 -11.48 34.97
N GLU A 93 40.08 -10.75 34.17
CA GLU A 93 41.28 -11.25 33.49
C GLU A 93 41.02 -12.42 32.52
N LYS A 94 39.75 -12.66 32.15
CA LYS A 94 39.34 -13.70 31.19
C LYS A 94 39.30 -13.21 29.73
N ILE A 95 39.66 -11.95 29.48
CA ILE A 95 39.80 -11.38 28.13
C ILE A 95 41.20 -10.74 27.97
N PRO A 96 41.72 -10.59 26.75
CA PRO A 96 43.04 -10.01 26.52
C PRO A 96 43.24 -8.63 27.15
N LYS A 97 44.44 -8.37 27.68
CA LYS A 97 44.75 -7.08 28.34
C LYS A 97 44.74 -5.89 27.40
N ASP A 98 44.89 -6.11 26.10
CA ASP A 98 44.84 -5.08 25.05
C ASP A 98 43.41 -4.82 24.54
N SER A 99 42.40 -5.52 25.07
CA SER A 99 41.02 -5.36 24.63
C SER A 99 40.48 -3.94 24.79
N LYS A 100 39.67 -3.50 23.81
CA LYS A 100 38.99 -2.20 23.81
C LYS A 100 37.51 -2.34 23.46
N LEU A 101 36.70 -1.44 24.03
CA LEU A 101 35.31 -1.23 23.65
C LEU A 101 35.18 0.07 22.85
N TYR A 102 34.70 -0.04 21.61
CA TYR A 102 34.40 1.10 20.75
C TYR A 102 32.90 1.40 20.76
N ILE A 103 32.54 2.61 21.16
CA ILE A 103 31.16 3.12 21.15
C ILE A 103 31.03 4.10 19.98
N CYS A 104 30.40 3.63 18.91
CA CYS A 104 30.23 4.35 17.65
C CYS A 104 28.84 4.97 17.57
N CYS A 105 28.75 6.24 17.95
CA CYS A 105 27.49 6.98 17.93
C CYS A 105 27.72 8.48 17.68
N LYS A 106 26.81 9.10 16.93
CA LYS A 106 26.70 10.56 16.95
C LYS A 106 26.11 10.95 18.30
N ILE A 107 26.93 11.58 19.14
CA ILE A 107 26.62 11.82 20.55
C ILE A 107 26.54 13.32 20.85
N HIS A 108 25.52 13.72 21.60
CA HIS A 108 25.44 15.06 22.17
C HIS A 108 26.25 15.13 23.46
N LYS A 109 26.76 16.32 23.80
CA LYS A 109 27.72 16.52 24.89
C LYS A 109 27.26 15.93 26.22
N ASP A 110 26.01 16.18 26.62
CA ASP A 110 25.45 15.67 27.89
C ASP A 110 25.47 14.15 27.99
N TYR A 111 25.18 13.44 26.89
CA TYR A 111 25.21 11.98 26.89
C TYR A 111 26.65 11.46 26.87
N SER A 112 27.57 12.16 26.18
CA SER A 112 29.00 11.83 26.23
C SER A 112 29.54 11.95 27.65
N ASP A 113 29.25 13.06 28.33
CA ASP A 113 29.69 13.31 29.71
C ASP A 113 29.11 12.28 30.68
N PHE A 114 27.87 11.88 30.47
CA PHE A 114 27.26 10.78 31.21
C PHE A 114 28.03 9.47 31.04
N LEU A 115 28.35 9.06 29.81
CA LEU A 115 29.10 7.83 29.54
C LEU A 115 30.54 7.91 30.05
N GLU A 116 31.23 9.05 29.88
CA GLU A 116 32.56 9.29 30.44
C GLU A 116 32.59 9.14 31.96
N ASN A 117 31.55 9.64 32.66
CA ASN A 117 31.41 9.45 34.10
C ASN A 117 31.22 7.97 34.49
N VAL A 118 30.48 7.20 33.70
CA VAL A 118 30.33 5.74 33.90
C VAL A 118 31.68 5.03 33.70
N ILE A 119 32.41 5.39 32.64
CA ILE A 119 33.74 4.83 32.31
C ILE A 119 34.72 5.08 33.46
N LYS A 120 34.78 6.32 33.97
CA LYS A 120 35.61 6.70 35.12
C LYS A 120 35.26 5.92 36.37
N LYS A 121 33.96 5.82 36.72
CA LYS A 121 33.52 5.01 37.88
C LYS A 121 33.89 3.53 37.76
N CYS A 122 34.05 3.04 36.53
CA CYS A 122 34.46 1.68 36.27
C CYS A 122 35.99 1.48 36.21
N ASN A 123 36.80 2.54 36.26
CA ASN A 123 38.27 2.51 36.13
C ASN A 123 38.76 1.81 34.84
N ILE A 124 38.15 2.16 33.70
CA ILE A 124 38.45 1.59 32.37
C ILE A 124 38.63 2.67 31.28
N GLU A 125 39.06 3.86 31.66
CA GLU A 125 39.23 5.05 30.81
C GLU A 125 40.10 4.77 29.58
N ASN A 126 41.16 3.97 29.74
CA ASN A 126 42.08 3.63 28.66
C ASN A 126 41.58 2.47 27.77
N ARG A 127 40.38 1.94 28.05
CA ARG A 127 39.81 0.75 27.38
C ARG A 127 38.53 1.04 26.61
N VAL A 128 37.88 2.18 26.86
CA VAL A 128 36.65 2.57 26.15
C VAL A 128 36.94 3.77 25.26
N VAL A 129 36.55 3.67 23.99
CA VAL A 129 36.70 4.74 23.01
C VAL A 129 35.32 5.16 22.50
N ILE A 130 34.90 6.37 22.84
CA ILE A 130 33.71 7.00 22.25
C ILE A 130 34.16 7.71 20.98
N THR A 131 33.82 7.17 19.82
CA THR A 131 34.42 7.62 18.54
C THR A 131 33.76 8.89 17.99
N GLY A 132 32.55 9.22 18.44
CA GLY A 132 31.69 10.17 17.75
C GLY A 132 31.24 9.64 16.38
N PHE A 133 30.98 10.56 15.45
CA PHE A 133 30.62 10.22 14.08
C PHE A 133 31.84 9.65 13.32
N MET A 134 31.64 8.52 12.63
CA MET A 134 32.65 7.90 11.78
C MET A 134 32.18 7.91 10.32
N SER A 135 33.12 8.06 9.38
CA SER A 135 32.83 7.81 7.97
C SER A 135 32.46 6.35 7.75
N ASP A 136 31.64 6.06 6.72
CA ASP A 136 31.25 4.69 6.37
C ASP A 136 32.46 3.77 6.21
N GLU A 137 33.54 4.24 5.58
CA GLU A 137 34.77 3.46 5.42
C GLU A 137 35.43 3.10 6.76
N SER A 138 35.55 4.07 7.67
CA SER A 138 36.15 3.84 8.99
C SER A 138 35.28 2.92 9.84
N LEU A 139 33.96 3.09 9.78
CA LEU A 139 32.99 2.26 10.49
C LEU A 139 33.03 0.81 10.00
N ILE A 140 32.99 0.60 8.68
CA ILE A 140 33.07 -0.73 8.08
C ILE A 140 34.38 -1.42 8.46
N LYS A 141 35.52 -0.71 8.38
CA LYS A 141 36.82 -1.24 8.79
C LYS A 141 36.84 -1.63 10.27
N LEU A 142 36.29 -0.79 11.15
CA LEU A 142 36.24 -1.07 12.59
C LEU A 142 35.36 -2.29 12.89
N ILE A 143 34.16 -2.36 12.30
CA ILE A 143 33.27 -3.50 12.51
C ILE A 143 33.92 -4.78 11.98
N SER A 144 34.48 -4.76 10.76
CA SER A 144 35.06 -5.96 10.13
C SER A 144 36.25 -6.54 10.89
N THR A 145 37.02 -5.70 11.59
CA THR A 145 38.19 -6.15 12.36
C THR A 145 37.88 -6.36 13.84
N SER A 146 36.68 -6.05 14.32
CA SER A 146 36.31 -6.28 15.72
C SER A 146 36.09 -7.77 16.01
N LYS A 147 36.48 -8.22 17.21
CA LYS A 147 36.26 -9.58 17.70
C LYS A 147 34.78 -9.93 17.69
N ALA A 148 33.94 -9.01 18.16
CA ALA A 148 32.49 -9.14 18.16
C ALA A 148 31.81 -7.77 18.25
N SER A 149 30.54 -7.71 17.86
CA SER A 149 29.66 -6.58 18.11
C SER A 149 28.64 -6.90 19.20
N PHE A 150 28.28 -5.89 20.00
CA PHE A 150 27.40 -6.05 21.16
C PHE A 150 26.24 -5.05 21.13
N PHE A 151 25.02 -5.51 21.33
CA PHE A 151 23.81 -4.69 21.26
C PHE A 151 22.89 -4.90 22.48
N PRO A 152 23.15 -4.21 23.60
CA PRO A 152 22.48 -4.45 24.90
C PRO A 152 21.10 -3.78 25.03
N SER A 153 20.41 -3.54 23.91
CA SER A 153 19.26 -2.63 23.88
C SER A 153 18.10 -3.16 24.73
N PHE A 154 17.45 -2.29 25.50
CA PHE A 154 16.22 -2.61 26.21
C PHE A 154 15.01 -2.76 25.26
N TYR A 155 15.06 -2.08 24.13
CA TYR A 155 14.04 -2.15 23.09
C TYR A 155 14.63 -1.77 21.74
N GLU A 156 14.28 -2.53 20.70
CA GLU A 156 14.66 -2.28 19.31
C GLU A 156 13.51 -2.62 18.36
N GLY A 157 13.42 -1.88 17.24
CA GLY A 157 12.44 -2.18 16.20
C GLY A 157 12.86 -3.35 15.32
N LEU A 158 14.06 -3.26 14.72
CA LEU A 158 14.69 -4.35 13.99
C LEU A 158 16.07 -4.62 14.58
N GLY A 159 17.02 -3.72 14.35
CA GLY A 159 18.42 -3.88 14.76
C GLY A 159 19.37 -3.97 13.57
N LEU A 160 19.28 -3.03 12.62
CA LEU A 160 20.14 -2.98 11.42
C LEU A 160 21.64 -3.15 11.73
N PRO A 161 22.20 -2.56 12.80
CA PRO A 161 23.62 -2.76 13.14
C PRO A 161 24.05 -4.21 13.40
N ILE A 162 23.13 -5.08 13.86
CA ILE A 162 23.39 -6.53 13.99
C ILE A 162 23.57 -7.14 12.61
N LEU A 163 22.65 -6.83 11.69
CA LEU A 163 22.68 -7.30 10.31
C LEU A 163 23.93 -6.80 9.57
N GLU A 164 24.30 -5.53 9.76
CA GLU A 164 25.53 -4.92 9.22
C GLU A 164 26.79 -5.64 9.72
N SER A 165 26.82 -6.02 11.00
CA SER A 165 27.93 -6.79 11.58
C SER A 165 28.06 -8.16 10.93
N TYR A 166 26.96 -8.86 10.70
CA TYR A 166 26.97 -10.14 9.99
C TYR A 166 27.35 -10.03 8.52
N ALA A 167 26.94 -8.96 7.83
CA ALA A 167 27.36 -8.69 6.46
C ALA A 167 28.89 -8.60 6.37
N LEU A 168 29.53 -8.05 7.41
CA LEU A 168 30.99 -7.92 7.55
C LEU A 168 31.67 -9.11 8.24
N SER A 169 30.98 -10.25 8.41
CA SER A 169 31.49 -11.44 9.08
C SER A 169 32.01 -11.17 10.51
N THR A 170 31.33 -10.32 11.26
CA THR A 170 31.61 -10.07 12.67
C THR A 170 30.51 -10.72 13.52
N PRO A 171 30.87 -11.61 14.46
CA PRO A 171 29.88 -12.26 15.32
C PRO A 171 29.18 -11.20 16.17
N SER A 172 27.87 -11.36 16.33
CA SER A 172 27.03 -10.39 17.03
C SER A 172 26.40 -11.03 18.25
N PHE A 173 26.42 -10.29 19.35
CA PHE A 173 25.78 -10.62 20.62
C PHE A 173 24.76 -9.53 20.94
N ALA A 174 23.57 -9.90 21.38
CA ALA A 174 22.51 -8.92 21.59
C ALA A 174 21.61 -9.28 22.76
N SER A 175 20.79 -8.33 23.20
CA SER A 175 19.82 -8.58 24.24
C SER A 175 18.76 -9.61 23.83
N ASN A 176 18.28 -10.39 24.79
CA ASN A 176 17.23 -11.40 24.64
C ASN A 176 15.79 -10.83 24.67
N VAL A 177 15.66 -9.50 24.65
CA VAL A 177 14.37 -8.78 24.66
C VAL A 177 14.09 -8.15 23.29
N SER A 178 12.85 -7.70 23.06
CA SER A 178 12.47 -7.00 21.84
C SER A 178 12.75 -7.82 20.55
N SER A 179 13.04 -7.14 19.44
CA SER A 179 13.34 -7.77 18.14
C SER A 179 14.74 -8.38 18.07
N THR A 180 15.66 -8.01 18.95
CA THR A 180 17.07 -8.44 18.84
C THR A 180 17.24 -9.95 19.06
N LYS A 181 16.37 -10.57 19.86
CA LYS A 181 16.32 -12.03 20.04
C LYS A 181 16.01 -12.80 18.74
N GLU A 182 15.37 -12.15 17.77
CA GLU A 182 15.09 -12.75 16.46
C GLU A 182 16.32 -12.72 15.52
N LEU A 183 17.33 -11.91 15.88
CA LEU A 183 18.47 -11.59 15.03
C LEU A 183 19.78 -12.20 15.49
N VAL A 184 19.84 -12.90 16.62
CA VAL A 184 21.05 -13.59 17.09
C VAL A 184 20.73 -15.02 17.50
N LEU A 185 21.75 -15.89 17.52
CA LEU A 185 21.63 -17.20 18.15
C LEU A 185 21.28 -17.05 19.64
N GLU A 186 20.51 -17.99 20.18
CA GLU A 186 20.11 -17.98 21.59
C GLU A 186 21.33 -17.93 22.53
N GLU A 187 22.39 -18.66 22.18
CA GLU A 187 23.66 -18.69 22.94
C GLU A 187 24.47 -17.39 22.83
N CYS A 188 24.16 -16.55 21.84
CA CYS A 188 24.71 -15.19 21.68
C CYS A 188 23.80 -14.11 22.31
N SER A 189 22.68 -14.51 22.90
CA SER A 189 21.78 -13.60 23.58
C SER A 189 22.14 -13.43 25.07
N PHE A 190 21.76 -12.30 25.66
CA PHE A 190 21.97 -12.01 27.08
C PHE A 190 20.86 -11.13 27.65
N ASP A 191 20.68 -11.15 28.97
CA ASP A 191 19.79 -10.23 29.67
C ASP A 191 20.41 -8.82 29.72
N PRO A 192 19.79 -7.79 29.10
CA PRO A 192 20.33 -6.44 29.12
C PRO A 192 20.23 -5.74 30.49
N TYR A 193 19.47 -6.31 31.44
CA TYR A 193 19.32 -5.80 32.80
C TYR A 193 20.34 -6.39 33.78
N ASP A 194 21.07 -7.44 33.40
CA ASP A 194 22.14 -8.05 34.20
C ASP A 194 23.52 -7.77 33.62
N GLU A 195 24.27 -6.91 34.28
CA GLU A 195 25.63 -6.53 33.90
C GLU A 195 26.61 -7.73 33.93
N ASN A 196 26.36 -8.76 34.77
CA ASN A 196 27.16 -9.97 34.80
C ASN A 196 26.88 -10.86 33.59
N ASP A 197 25.64 -10.93 33.12
CA ASP A 197 25.30 -11.71 31.93
C ASP A 197 25.88 -11.09 30.66
N ILE A 198 25.86 -9.76 30.57
CA ILE A 198 26.61 -9.01 29.55
C ILE A 198 28.11 -9.36 29.63
N ALA A 199 28.70 -9.33 30.83
CA ALA A 199 30.12 -9.64 31.03
C ALA A 199 30.47 -11.09 30.62
N ASN A 200 29.65 -12.05 31.02
CA ASN A 200 29.81 -13.46 30.65
C ASN A 200 29.72 -13.65 29.14
N SER A 201 28.82 -12.94 28.47
CA SER A 201 28.70 -12.96 27.00
C SER A 201 29.91 -12.35 26.31
N ILE A 202 30.50 -11.29 26.87
CA ILE A 202 31.79 -10.75 26.42
C ILE A 202 32.89 -11.80 26.55
N VAL A 203 32.99 -12.48 27.70
CA VAL A 203 33.98 -13.55 27.91
C VAL A 203 33.80 -14.69 26.91
N LYS A 204 32.55 -15.11 26.62
CA LYS A 204 32.25 -16.09 25.57
C LYS A 204 32.71 -15.63 24.19
N ALA A 205 32.42 -14.37 23.82
CA ALA A 205 32.85 -13.82 22.54
C ALA A 205 34.37 -13.83 22.34
N PHE A 206 35.16 -13.76 23.42
CA PHE A 206 36.62 -13.85 23.33
C PHE A 206 37.15 -15.29 23.28
N ASN A 207 36.52 -16.19 24.03
CA ASN A 207 37.09 -17.51 24.33
C ASN A 207 36.39 -18.69 23.62
N ASP A 208 35.21 -18.50 23.04
CA ASP A 208 34.46 -19.53 22.33
C ASP A 208 34.44 -19.25 20.82
N GLU A 209 35.48 -19.72 20.14
CA GLU A 209 35.62 -19.54 18.69
C GLU A 209 34.54 -20.27 17.89
N GLU A 210 34.08 -21.41 18.38
CA GLU A 210 33.03 -22.20 17.72
C GLU A 210 31.67 -21.48 17.80
N LEU A 211 31.32 -20.89 18.95
CA LEU A 211 30.15 -20.02 19.06
C LEU A 211 30.24 -18.81 18.11
N CYS A 212 31.41 -18.20 17.98
CA CYS A 212 31.61 -17.07 17.08
C CYS A 212 31.41 -17.47 15.61
N LYS A 213 31.91 -18.64 15.19
CA LYS A 213 31.67 -19.19 13.84
C LYS A 213 30.18 -19.44 13.62
N LYS A 214 29.51 -20.11 14.56
CA LYS A 214 28.06 -20.35 14.51
C LYS A 214 27.26 -19.05 14.41
N SER A 215 27.62 -18.02 15.19
CA SER A 215 26.98 -16.69 15.14
C SER A 215 27.06 -16.08 13.74
N VAL A 216 28.23 -16.13 13.10
CA VAL A 216 28.41 -15.62 11.73
C VAL A 216 27.65 -16.46 10.70
N GLU A 217 27.64 -17.78 10.82
CA GLU A 217 26.86 -18.66 9.93
C GLU A 217 25.35 -18.43 10.03
N PHE A 218 24.85 -18.28 11.26
CA PHE A 218 23.47 -17.89 11.53
C PHE A 218 23.15 -16.55 10.86
N GLY A 219 24.00 -15.55 11.06
CA GLY A 219 23.84 -14.23 10.46
C GLY A 219 23.83 -14.24 8.93
N LYS A 220 24.66 -15.07 8.29
CA LYS A 220 24.65 -15.25 6.83
C LYS A 220 23.32 -15.81 6.34
N LYS A 221 22.83 -16.90 6.94
CA LYS A 221 21.52 -17.47 6.61
C LYS A 221 20.39 -16.47 6.82
N LEU A 222 20.44 -15.73 7.94
CA LEU A 222 19.47 -14.68 8.25
C LEU A 222 19.42 -13.62 7.14
N LEU A 223 20.57 -13.13 6.67
CA LEU A 223 20.66 -12.15 5.58
C LEU A 223 20.18 -12.71 4.23
N GLU A 224 20.43 -13.98 3.93
CA GLU A 224 20.05 -14.61 2.66
C GLU A 224 18.55 -14.90 2.61
N GLU A 225 17.99 -15.44 3.69
CA GLU A 225 16.65 -16.04 3.69
C GLU A 225 15.56 -15.10 4.24
N LYS A 226 15.92 -14.06 4.99
CA LYS A 226 14.96 -13.32 5.81
C LYS A 226 15.16 -11.80 5.82
N CYS A 227 16.37 -11.35 6.15
CA CYS A 227 16.72 -9.94 6.32
C CYS A 227 17.41 -9.37 5.07
N ASN A 228 16.66 -9.35 3.96
CA ASN A 228 17.09 -8.86 2.66
C ASN A 228 16.05 -7.88 2.08
N TRP A 229 16.53 -6.76 1.52
CA TRP A 229 15.67 -5.78 0.85
C TRP A 229 14.85 -6.36 -0.31
N TYR A 230 15.37 -7.36 -1.04
CA TYR A 230 14.61 -8.05 -2.08
C TYR A 230 13.42 -8.84 -1.52
N ILE A 231 13.61 -9.52 -0.38
CA ILE A 231 12.54 -10.28 0.27
C ILE A 231 11.49 -9.33 0.85
N ALA A 232 11.95 -8.24 1.49
CA ALA A 232 11.08 -7.20 2.00
C ALA A 232 10.21 -6.59 0.89
N SER A 233 10.82 -6.20 -0.24
CA SER A 233 10.10 -5.60 -1.37
C SER A 233 9.12 -6.57 -2.02
N LYS A 234 9.51 -7.84 -2.19
CA LYS A 234 8.62 -8.88 -2.71
C LYS A 234 7.36 -9.03 -1.85
N LYS A 235 7.51 -9.12 -0.52
CA LYS A 235 6.37 -9.19 0.42
C LYS A 235 5.46 -7.96 0.35
N VAL A 236 6.04 -6.76 0.19
CA VAL A 236 5.25 -5.53 0.01
C VAL A 236 4.43 -5.62 -1.27
N VAL A 237 5.05 -5.96 -2.40
CA VAL A 237 4.37 -6.07 -3.69
C VAL A 237 3.28 -7.15 -3.66
N GLU A 238 3.55 -8.31 -3.07
CA GLU A 238 2.56 -9.38 -2.91
C GLU A 238 1.35 -8.92 -2.08
N LYS A 239 1.58 -8.24 -0.95
CA LYS A 239 0.49 -7.70 -0.15
C LYS A 239 -0.29 -6.61 -0.88
N LEU A 240 0.38 -5.73 -1.62
CA LEU A 240 -0.31 -4.72 -2.44
C LEU A 240 -1.14 -5.38 -3.54
N LYS A 241 -0.65 -6.45 -4.18
CA LYS A 241 -1.41 -7.23 -5.15
C LYS A 241 -2.63 -7.90 -4.53
N GLU A 242 -2.48 -8.53 -3.37
CA GLU A 242 -3.58 -9.11 -2.58
C GLU A 242 -4.66 -8.05 -2.29
N LEU A 243 -4.24 -6.86 -1.85
CA LEU A 243 -5.15 -5.75 -1.55
C LEU A 243 -5.79 -5.11 -2.78
N ASN A 244 -5.14 -5.23 -3.95
CA ASN A 244 -5.58 -4.75 -5.26
C ASN A 244 -6.36 -5.81 -6.05
N GLN A 245 -6.58 -7.02 -5.52
CA GLN A 245 -7.51 -7.95 -6.16
C GLN A 245 -8.89 -7.29 -6.14
N ASN A 246 -9.34 -6.90 -7.33
CA ASN A 246 -10.64 -6.28 -7.55
C ASN A 246 -11.71 -7.18 -6.92
N VAL A 247 -12.61 -6.57 -6.15
CA VAL A 247 -13.81 -7.30 -5.72
C VAL A 247 -14.64 -7.50 -6.98
N VAL A 248 -14.77 -8.76 -7.42
CA VAL A 248 -15.61 -9.11 -8.56
C VAL A 248 -17.06 -9.05 -8.09
N LEU A 249 -17.84 -8.22 -8.77
CA LEU A 249 -19.27 -8.07 -8.52
C LEU A 249 -20.05 -8.61 -9.73
N ASP A 250 -21.22 -9.18 -9.47
CA ASP A 250 -22.04 -9.76 -10.54
C ASP A 250 -22.52 -8.70 -11.54
N LYS A 251 -22.82 -7.48 -11.08
CA LYS A 251 -23.28 -6.40 -11.94
C LYS A 251 -23.02 -5.00 -11.35
N ALA A 252 -22.96 -4.02 -12.23
CA ALA A 252 -23.02 -2.60 -11.91
C ALA A 252 -23.96 -1.85 -12.85
N ILE A 253 -24.59 -0.81 -12.32
CA ILE A 253 -25.43 0.15 -13.03
C ILE A 253 -24.77 1.53 -12.91
N PHE A 254 -24.39 2.08 -14.05
CA PHE A 254 -23.78 3.39 -14.19
C PHE A 254 -24.86 4.40 -14.52
N ILE A 255 -25.00 5.43 -13.68
CA ILE A 255 -26.11 6.38 -13.74
C ILE A 255 -25.62 7.81 -13.63
N GLU A 256 -26.42 8.75 -14.11
CA GLU A 256 -26.24 10.17 -13.86
C GLU A 256 -26.59 10.54 -12.41
N TYR A 257 -25.85 11.50 -11.84
CA TYR A 257 -26.08 12.06 -10.52
C TYR A 257 -26.30 13.56 -10.57
N ASN A 258 -27.37 14.02 -9.91
CA ASN A 258 -27.70 15.43 -9.73
C ASN A 258 -27.63 15.79 -8.24
N ASP A 259 -26.45 16.16 -7.74
CA ASP A 259 -26.36 16.82 -6.43
C ASP A 259 -26.62 18.31 -6.58
N TYR A 260 -27.76 18.78 -6.09
CA TYR A 260 -28.06 20.21 -6.05
C TYR A 260 -27.09 21.02 -5.16
N LYS A 261 -26.18 20.39 -4.39
CA LYS A 261 -25.24 21.06 -3.48
C LYS A 261 -23.79 21.13 -3.94
N LEU A 262 -23.37 20.38 -4.96
CA LEU A 262 -21.96 20.32 -5.39
C LEU A 262 -21.81 20.83 -6.83
N PHE A 263 -21.46 22.11 -6.97
CA PHE A 263 -21.09 22.71 -8.25
C PHE A 263 -19.67 22.26 -8.65
N SER A 264 -19.53 21.07 -9.23
CA SER A 264 -18.36 20.71 -10.05
C SER A 264 -18.54 19.37 -10.77
N TYR A 265 -18.28 19.42 -12.07
CA TYR A 265 -18.26 18.34 -13.07
C TYR A 265 -17.66 17.01 -12.57
N ASP A 266 -18.49 15.96 -12.61
CA ASP A 266 -18.19 14.55 -12.94
C ASP A 266 -19.48 13.74 -12.64
N ASN A 267 -20.53 13.89 -13.45
CA ASN A 267 -21.90 13.56 -13.04
C ASN A 267 -22.27 12.06 -13.09
N SER A 268 -21.30 11.12 -13.01
CA SER A 268 -21.56 9.68 -13.16
C SER A 268 -21.21 8.86 -11.91
N HIS A 269 -22.13 7.99 -11.52
CA HIS A 269 -22.02 7.15 -10.32
C HIS A 269 -22.35 5.69 -10.59
N VAL A 270 -21.84 4.81 -9.74
CA VAL A 270 -22.00 3.35 -9.85
C VAL A 270 -22.86 2.78 -8.72
N PHE A 271 -23.81 1.91 -9.08
CA PHE A 271 -24.66 1.16 -8.17
C PHE A 271 -24.62 -0.34 -8.46
N THR A 272 -24.38 -1.18 -7.47
CA THR A 272 -24.12 -2.62 -7.68
C THR A 272 -25.17 -3.53 -7.02
N THR A 273 -25.98 -2.98 -6.12
CA THR A 273 -26.96 -3.71 -5.28
C THR A 273 -28.42 -3.50 -5.70
N ILE A 274 -28.69 -2.66 -6.70
CA ILE A 274 -30.05 -2.38 -7.18
C ILE A 274 -30.66 -3.63 -7.83
N ALA A 275 -31.85 -4.01 -7.36
CA ALA A 275 -32.54 -5.24 -7.79
C ALA A 275 -33.70 -4.97 -8.77
N ASN A 276 -34.29 -3.78 -8.77
CA ASN A 276 -35.41 -3.43 -9.65
C ASN A 276 -35.36 -1.97 -10.17
N TYR A 277 -36.21 -1.64 -11.15
CA TYR A 277 -36.27 -0.30 -11.76
C TYR A 277 -36.91 0.76 -10.85
N ASN A 278 -37.82 0.38 -9.95
CA ASN A 278 -38.44 1.32 -9.02
C ASN A 278 -37.39 1.86 -8.03
N ASP A 279 -36.49 0.99 -7.55
CA ASP A 279 -35.32 1.39 -6.77
C ASP A 279 -34.49 2.42 -7.57
N PHE A 280 -34.29 2.22 -8.87
CA PHE A 280 -33.56 3.15 -9.73
C PHE A 280 -34.23 4.53 -9.87
N GLU A 281 -35.57 4.62 -9.95
CA GLU A 281 -36.28 5.92 -9.94
C GLU A 281 -36.18 6.62 -8.58
N GLU A 282 -36.20 5.86 -7.47
CA GLU A 282 -36.07 6.40 -6.11
C GLU A 282 -34.62 6.84 -5.77
N ILE A 283 -33.61 6.23 -6.39
CA ILE A 283 -32.18 6.40 -6.10
C ILE A 283 -31.55 7.66 -6.71
N ASN A 284 -32.34 8.52 -7.37
CA ASN A 284 -31.86 9.82 -7.85
C ASN A 284 -31.52 10.83 -6.72
N ASN A 285 -31.46 10.38 -5.46
CA ASN A 285 -31.09 11.11 -4.25
C ASN A 285 -30.06 10.31 -3.40
N SER A 286 -28.93 10.92 -3.06
CA SER A 286 -27.82 10.27 -2.33
C SER A 286 -28.12 9.82 -0.91
N LEU A 287 -29.14 10.38 -0.24
CA LEU A 287 -29.58 9.93 1.08
C LEU A 287 -30.35 8.61 0.98
N LEU A 288 -31.35 8.56 0.10
CA LEU A 288 -32.12 7.34 -0.17
C LEU A 288 -31.24 6.23 -0.72
N ALA A 289 -30.34 6.56 -1.65
CA ALA A 289 -29.42 5.60 -2.23
C ALA A 289 -28.45 4.96 -1.23
N LYS A 290 -28.02 5.69 -0.20
CA LYS A 290 -27.19 5.14 0.89
C LYS A 290 -27.98 4.22 1.81
N GLU A 291 -29.28 4.48 2.00
CA GLU A 291 -30.16 3.61 2.81
C GLU A 291 -30.45 2.27 2.09
N TYR A 292 -30.53 2.28 0.76
CA TYR A 292 -30.75 1.06 -0.04
C TYR A 292 -29.49 0.23 -0.30
N ASN A 293 -28.31 0.84 -0.19
CA ASN A 293 -27.06 0.13 -0.38
C ASN A 293 -26.66 -0.55 0.93
N ASN A 294 -26.91 -1.86 1.04
CA ASN A 294 -26.54 -2.69 2.18
C ASN A 294 -25.05 -2.56 2.53
N ASP A 295 -24.62 -1.57 3.34
CA ASP A 295 -23.34 -1.34 4.04
C ASP A 295 -21.98 -1.72 3.38
N PHE A 296 -21.96 -2.31 2.19
CA PHE A 296 -20.82 -3.06 1.65
C PHE A 296 -20.11 -2.33 0.51
N ILE A 297 -20.78 -1.42 -0.20
CA ILE A 297 -20.22 -0.79 -1.40
C ILE A 297 -20.45 0.72 -1.35
N PRO A 298 -19.42 1.57 -1.25
CA PRO A 298 -19.60 3.01 -1.29
C PRO A 298 -20.08 3.48 -2.68
N ILE A 299 -20.96 4.48 -2.71
CA ILE A 299 -21.30 5.22 -3.94
C ILE A 299 -20.09 6.09 -4.29
N GLU A 300 -19.43 5.79 -5.41
CA GLU A 300 -18.26 6.54 -5.91
C GLU A 300 -18.43 6.93 -7.39
N TYR A 301 -17.60 7.86 -7.85
CA TYR A 301 -17.51 8.23 -9.26
C TYR A 301 -16.99 7.06 -10.10
N TYR A 302 -17.45 7.00 -11.36
CA TYR A 302 -17.10 5.93 -12.31
C TYR A 302 -15.62 5.54 -12.31
N ASN A 303 -14.74 6.54 -12.46
CA ASN A 303 -13.29 6.35 -12.57
C ASN A 303 -12.69 5.72 -11.30
N LYS A 304 -13.08 6.18 -10.12
CA LYS A 304 -12.58 5.65 -8.84
C LYS A 304 -13.02 4.23 -8.58
N PHE A 305 -14.19 3.85 -9.10
CA PHE A 305 -14.74 2.52 -8.90
C PHE A 305 -14.07 1.50 -9.83
N LEU A 306 -13.74 1.87 -11.08
CA LEU A 306 -12.98 0.99 -11.99
C LEU A 306 -11.62 0.57 -11.45
N ASP A 307 -10.98 1.39 -10.61
CA ASP A 307 -9.69 1.05 -9.99
C ASP A 307 -9.80 -0.01 -8.89
N LYS A 308 -11.01 -0.32 -8.43
CA LYS A 308 -11.26 -1.08 -7.19
C LYS A 308 -12.14 -2.33 -7.39
N TYR A 309 -12.90 -2.41 -8.48
CA TYR A 309 -13.87 -3.47 -8.71
C TYR A 309 -13.90 -3.91 -10.18
N GLU A 310 -14.19 -5.19 -10.37
CA GLU A 310 -14.48 -5.80 -11.67
C GLU A 310 -15.94 -6.24 -11.69
N TYR A 311 -16.57 -6.22 -12.87
CA TYR A 311 -17.98 -6.54 -12.99
C TYR A 311 -18.23 -7.55 -14.11
N ASN A 312 -19.01 -8.57 -13.80
CA ASN A 312 -19.45 -9.53 -14.80
C ASN A 312 -20.47 -8.93 -15.77
N LYS A 313 -21.23 -7.91 -15.35
CA LYS A 313 -22.18 -7.17 -16.20
C LYS A 313 -22.12 -5.67 -15.91
N LYS A 314 -22.11 -4.85 -16.96
CA LYS A 314 -22.10 -3.38 -16.87
C LYS A 314 -23.36 -2.81 -17.53
N ILE A 315 -24.16 -2.06 -16.80
CA ILE A 315 -25.40 -1.48 -17.28
C ILE A 315 -25.25 0.04 -17.32
N PHE A 316 -25.26 0.65 -18.50
CA PHE A 316 -25.17 2.09 -18.67
C PHE A 316 -26.57 2.69 -18.79
N ALA A 317 -27.05 3.34 -17.74
CA ALA A 317 -28.34 4.03 -17.71
C ALA A 317 -28.24 5.38 -18.42
N LEU A 318 -28.73 5.43 -19.66
CA LEU A 318 -28.59 6.59 -20.52
C LEU A 318 -29.51 7.73 -20.06
N GLY A 319 -28.97 8.59 -19.21
CA GLY A 319 -29.57 9.85 -18.77
C GLY A 319 -28.94 11.10 -19.40
N ASN A 320 -27.63 11.06 -19.66
CA ASN A 320 -26.84 12.19 -20.17
C ASN A 320 -25.65 11.76 -21.04
N SER A 321 -24.88 12.75 -21.53
CA SER A 321 -23.70 12.53 -22.38
C SER A 321 -22.50 11.92 -21.64
N ASP A 322 -22.36 12.12 -20.32
CA ASP A 322 -21.27 11.54 -19.53
C ASP A 322 -21.38 10.00 -19.50
N ILE A 323 -22.56 9.46 -19.21
CA ILE A 323 -22.80 8.00 -19.23
C ILE A 323 -22.62 7.45 -20.64
N LEU A 324 -23.06 8.18 -21.67
CA LEU A 324 -22.81 7.79 -23.05
C LEU A 324 -21.31 7.71 -23.35
N GLN A 325 -20.50 8.66 -22.86
CA GLN A 325 -19.05 8.63 -23.06
C GLN A 325 -18.41 7.38 -22.46
N TYR A 326 -18.85 6.92 -21.28
CA TYR A 326 -18.37 5.68 -20.70
C TYR A 326 -18.83 4.45 -21.48
N ALA A 327 -20.09 4.40 -21.90
CA ALA A 327 -20.60 3.32 -22.74
C ALA A 327 -19.84 3.20 -24.09
N VAL A 328 -19.43 4.32 -24.68
CA VAL A 328 -18.60 4.33 -25.90
C VAL A 328 -17.21 3.77 -25.63
N LYS A 329 -16.56 4.17 -24.52
CA LYS A 329 -15.20 3.73 -24.15
C LYS A 329 -15.13 2.28 -23.62
N GLU A 330 -16.25 1.67 -23.28
CA GLU A 330 -16.28 0.32 -22.69
C GLU A 330 -15.65 -0.74 -23.62
N GLU A 331 -14.80 -1.61 -23.10
CA GLU A 331 -14.12 -2.63 -23.92
C GLU A 331 -14.94 -3.92 -24.03
N ASP A 332 -15.59 -4.36 -22.94
CA ASP A 332 -16.40 -5.59 -22.94
C ASP A 332 -17.84 -5.30 -23.38
N LYS A 333 -18.03 -5.10 -24.69
CA LYS A 333 -19.34 -4.83 -25.29
C LYS A 333 -20.34 -5.98 -25.11
N ASN A 334 -19.85 -7.22 -24.98
CA ASN A 334 -20.71 -8.41 -24.91
C ASN A 334 -21.39 -8.55 -23.55
N ASN A 335 -20.71 -8.15 -22.47
CA ASN A 335 -21.27 -8.14 -21.12
C ASN A 335 -21.76 -6.76 -20.67
N SER A 336 -21.85 -5.82 -21.61
CA SER A 336 -22.38 -4.48 -21.38
C SER A 336 -23.79 -4.33 -21.90
N TYR A 337 -24.57 -3.47 -21.26
CA TYR A 337 -25.99 -3.24 -21.51
C TYR A 337 -26.28 -1.74 -21.54
N LEU A 338 -27.11 -1.29 -22.47
CA LEU A 338 -27.69 0.05 -22.45
C LEU A 338 -29.05 -0.01 -21.78
N LEU A 339 -29.23 0.71 -20.67
CA LEU A 339 -30.54 0.93 -20.07
C LEU A 339 -31.14 2.22 -20.66
N ILE A 340 -32.13 2.04 -21.53
CA ILE A 340 -32.88 3.11 -22.20
C ILE A 340 -34.25 3.22 -21.53
N TYR A 341 -34.40 4.23 -20.67
CA TYR A 341 -35.61 4.47 -19.89
C TYR A 341 -36.31 5.80 -20.23
N LYS A 342 -35.71 6.60 -21.12
CA LYS A 342 -36.24 7.85 -21.69
C LYS A 342 -36.07 7.85 -23.20
N ILE A 343 -36.98 8.56 -23.90
CA ILE A 343 -36.99 8.67 -25.38
C ILE A 343 -36.12 9.86 -25.86
N GLU A 344 -35.59 10.67 -24.95
CA GLU A 344 -34.82 11.91 -25.23
C GLU A 344 -33.38 11.65 -25.71
N ILE A 345 -33.16 10.64 -26.55
CA ILE A 345 -31.83 10.24 -27.02
C ILE A 345 -31.14 11.35 -27.81
N PHE A 346 -31.89 12.18 -28.55
CA PHE A 346 -31.30 13.29 -29.28
C PHE A 346 -30.67 14.36 -28.37
N ASN A 347 -31.21 14.61 -27.17
CA ASN A 347 -30.59 15.51 -26.20
C ASN A 347 -29.21 14.98 -25.80
N ILE A 348 -29.15 13.69 -25.43
CA ILE A 348 -27.92 13.00 -25.06
C ILE A 348 -26.88 13.03 -26.20
N LEU A 349 -27.31 12.72 -27.43
CA LEU A 349 -26.43 12.73 -28.60
C LEU A 349 -25.95 14.13 -28.96
N PHE A 350 -26.81 15.13 -28.85
CA PHE A 350 -26.46 16.51 -29.09
C PHE A 350 -25.39 16.97 -28.09
N ASP A 351 -25.60 16.73 -26.81
CA ASP A 351 -24.64 17.07 -25.76
C ASP A 351 -23.30 16.33 -25.94
N TYR A 352 -23.33 15.07 -26.38
CA TYR A 352 -22.12 14.26 -26.59
C TYR A 352 -21.27 14.71 -27.77
N PHE A 353 -21.87 15.03 -28.92
CA PHE A 353 -21.12 15.33 -30.14
C PHE A 353 -20.81 16.79 -30.37
N SER A 354 -21.73 17.67 -30.00
CA SER A 354 -21.86 18.90 -30.76
C SER A 354 -21.09 20.08 -30.17
N ASN A 355 -20.53 20.00 -28.96
CA ASN A 355 -20.20 21.21 -28.19
C ASN A 355 -21.37 22.23 -28.24
N TYR A 356 -22.62 21.75 -28.36
CA TYR A 356 -23.85 22.51 -28.58
C TYR A 356 -24.00 23.19 -29.96
N LEU A 357 -23.31 22.72 -31.01
CA LEU A 357 -23.38 23.26 -32.38
C LEU A 357 -24.36 22.47 -33.27
N ILE A 358 -25.36 23.18 -33.81
CA ILE A 358 -26.42 22.60 -34.65
C ILE A 358 -25.87 21.96 -35.93
N ASP A 359 -24.84 22.54 -36.55
CA ASP A 359 -24.30 22.04 -37.82
C ASP A 359 -23.62 20.67 -37.68
N ASP A 360 -22.98 20.41 -36.54
CA ASP A 360 -22.36 19.11 -36.29
C ASP A 360 -23.42 18.03 -36.05
N PHE A 361 -24.52 18.39 -35.39
CA PHE A 361 -25.69 17.51 -35.30
C PHE A 361 -26.34 17.26 -36.68
N LYS A 362 -26.47 18.28 -37.53
CA LYS A 362 -26.97 18.11 -38.91
C LYS A 362 -26.07 17.16 -39.72
N LYS A 363 -24.74 17.23 -39.58
CA LYS A 363 -23.80 16.26 -40.20
C LYS A 363 -24.02 14.84 -39.68
N LEU A 364 -24.25 14.68 -38.39
CA LEU A 364 -24.56 13.38 -37.79
C LEU A 364 -25.83 12.77 -38.39
N ILE A 365 -26.90 13.56 -38.51
CA ILE A 365 -28.14 13.12 -39.18
C ILE A 365 -27.88 12.79 -40.65
N LYS A 366 -27.11 13.60 -41.38
CA LYS A 366 -26.74 13.31 -42.78
C LYS A 366 -26.09 11.94 -42.96
N ASN A 367 -25.21 11.58 -42.04
CA ASN A 367 -24.46 10.33 -42.12
C ASN A 367 -25.32 9.10 -41.80
N HIS A 368 -26.22 9.20 -40.83
CA HIS A 368 -27.00 8.04 -40.35
C HIS A 368 -28.41 7.94 -40.97
N TYR A 369 -28.99 9.08 -41.34
CA TYR A 369 -30.34 9.23 -41.91
C TYR A 369 -30.34 10.21 -43.11
N PRO A 370 -29.62 9.89 -44.21
CA PRO A 370 -29.42 10.82 -45.33
C PRO A 370 -30.73 11.32 -45.95
N ASN A 371 -31.78 10.49 -45.97
CA ASN A 371 -33.09 10.86 -46.52
C ASN A 371 -33.80 11.97 -45.74
N TYR A 372 -33.38 12.26 -44.51
CA TYR A 372 -34.00 13.25 -43.63
C TYR A 372 -33.15 14.51 -43.48
N TYR A 373 -31.92 14.52 -44.03
CA TYR A 373 -31.06 15.70 -44.00
C TYR A 373 -31.68 16.89 -44.72
N GLU A 374 -32.28 16.67 -45.90
CA GLU A 374 -32.92 17.71 -46.69
C GLU A 374 -34.08 18.40 -45.95
N LEU A 375 -34.74 17.68 -45.05
CA LEU A 375 -35.84 18.21 -44.24
C LEU A 375 -35.36 19.15 -43.11
N ILE A 376 -34.12 18.98 -42.66
CA ILE A 376 -33.58 19.70 -41.49
C ILE A 376 -32.51 20.74 -41.84
N LYS A 377 -31.94 20.70 -43.06
CA LYS A 377 -30.75 21.48 -43.43
C LYS A 377 -30.90 22.99 -43.23
N GLU A 378 -32.08 23.55 -43.51
CA GLU A 378 -32.38 24.98 -43.40
C GLU A 378 -32.96 25.38 -42.02
N ILE A 379 -33.05 24.44 -41.07
CA ILE A 379 -33.62 24.71 -39.73
C ILE A 379 -32.50 25.06 -38.77
N ASP A 380 -32.57 26.25 -38.15
CA ASP A 380 -31.55 26.73 -37.20
C ASP A 380 -31.98 26.65 -35.74
N ASN A 381 -33.01 25.85 -35.45
CA ASN A 381 -33.50 25.59 -34.10
C ASN A 381 -33.46 24.09 -33.81
N ILE A 382 -32.64 23.68 -32.84
CA ILE A 382 -32.41 22.27 -32.53
C ILE A 382 -33.69 21.54 -32.08
N ASN A 383 -34.56 22.19 -31.31
CA ASN A 383 -35.83 21.59 -30.86
C ASN A 383 -36.78 21.35 -32.03
N LYS A 384 -36.81 22.26 -33.02
CA LYS A 384 -37.59 22.04 -34.26
C LYS A 384 -37.04 20.86 -35.07
N ILE A 385 -35.71 20.70 -35.12
CA ILE A 385 -35.08 19.54 -35.77
C ILE A 385 -35.48 18.25 -35.05
N PHE A 386 -35.36 18.20 -33.71
CA PHE A 386 -35.73 17.02 -32.93
C PHE A 386 -37.20 16.64 -33.13
N ASN A 387 -38.11 17.61 -33.04
CA ASN A 387 -39.53 17.38 -33.27
C ASN A 387 -39.81 16.81 -34.66
N LEU A 388 -39.20 17.38 -35.71
CA LEU A 388 -39.39 16.91 -37.09
C LEU A 388 -38.88 15.48 -37.29
N LEU A 389 -37.75 15.13 -36.68
CA LEU A 389 -37.22 13.76 -36.71
C LEU A 389 -38.14 12.79 -35.97
N ILE A 390 -38.64 13.17 -34.80
CA ILE A 390 -39.59 12.38 -33.99
C ILE A 390 -40.91 12.17 -34.72
N GLU A 391 -41.47 13.19 -35.38
CA GLU A 391 -42.67 13.10 -36.22
C GLU A 391 -42.50 12.07 -37.35
N ASN A 392 -41.27 11.93 -37.85
CA ASN A 392 -40.88 10.92 -38.84
C ASN A 392 -40.43 9.59 -38.24
N LYS A 393 -40.70 9.34 -36.94
CA LYS A 393 -40.36 8.12 -36.20
C LYS A 393 -38.85 7.83 -36.11
N ILE A 394 -38.05 8.89 -36.06
CA ILE A 394 -36.60 8.82 -35.83
C ILE A 394 -36.32 9.37 -34.44
N TYR A 395 -35.70 8.56 -33.59
CA TYR A 395 -35.39 8.91 -32.20
C TYR A 395 -33.87 8.93 -31.94
N GLY A 396 -33.05 8.52 -32.92
CA GLY A 396 -31.58 8.57 -32.81
C GLY A 396 -30.96 7.25 -32.35
N PHE A 397 -31.75 6.19 -32.18
CA PHE A 397 -31.26 4.88 -31.74
C PHE A 397 -30.19 4.33 -32.68
N LYS A 398 -30.33 4.50 -34.00
CA LYS A 398 -29.32 4.04 -34.97
C LYS A 398 -27.95 4.67 -34.72
N ILE A 399 -27.92 5.94 -34.37
CA ILE A 399 -26.67 6.64 -34.05
C ILE A 399 -26.09 6.09 -32.75
N LEU A 400 -26.91 5.98 -31.71
CA LEU A 400 -26.52 5.45 -30.40
C LEU A 400 -25.88 4.06 -30.50
N PHE A 401 -26.49 3.13 -31.23
CA PHE A 401 -25.97 1.77 -31.39
C PHE A 401 -24.68 1.72 -32.21
N ASN A 402 -24.58 2.51 -33.28
CA ASN A 402 -23.34 2.62 -34.05
C ASN A 402 -22.17 3.18 -33.24
N LEU A 403 -22.45 4.01 -32.22
CA LEU A 403 -21.41 4.62 -31.38
C LEU A 403 -20.93 3.69 -30.29
N THR A 404 -21.87 3.06 -29.60
CA THR A 404 -21.58 2.25 -28.43
C THR A 404 -21.12 0.85 -28.81
N ASN A 405 -21.61 0.31 -29.93
CA ASN A 405 -21.47 -1.10 -30.30
C ASN A 405 -21.98 -2.08 -29.23
N ILE A 406 -22.84 -1.61 -28.30
CA ILE A 406 -23.45 -2.43 -27.27
C ILE A 406 -24.82 -2.90 -27.79
N ASN A 407 -24.96 -4.21 -27.97
CA ASN A 407 -26.17 -4.81 -28.55
C ASN A 407 -27.20 -5.27 -27.51
N ASN A 408 -26.83 -5.31 -26.23
CA ASN A 408 -27.77 -5.65 -25.17
C ASN A 408 -28.48 -4.39 -24.67
N VAL A 409 -29.80 -4.42 -24.66
CA VAL A 409 -30.65 -3.28 -24.32
C VAL A 409 -31.64 -3.70 -23.24
N ILE A 410 -31.77 -2.85 -22.24
CA ILE A 410 -32.77 -2.96 -21.18
C ILE A 410 -33.65 -1.73 -21.30
N THR A 411 -34.98 -1.90 -21.19
CA THR A 411 -35.91 -0.77 -21.16
C THR A 411 -37.03 -1.00 -20.15
N ASN A 412 -37.60 0.09 -19.64
CA ASN A 412 -38.63 0.09 -18.61
C ASN A 412 -40.06 -0.01 -19.14
N GLN A 413 -40.26 0.23 -20.44
CA GLN A 413 -41.60 0.33 -21.01
C GLN A 413 -41.68 -0.35 -22.40
N GLU A 414 -42.79 -1.03 -22.67
CA GLU A 414 -43.00 -1.73 -23.95
C GLU A 414 -43.13 -0.76 -25.14
N ASN A 415 -43.59 0.47 -24.91
CA ASN A 415 -43.59 1.53 -25.94
C ASN A 415 -42.16 1.85 -26.43
N ILE A 416 -41.20 2.07 -25.52
CA ILE A 416 -39.80 2.39 -25.86
C ILE A 416 -39.18 1.22 -26.62
N LYS A 417 -39.39 -0.01 -26.16
CA LYS A 417 -38.96 -1.22 -26.86
C LYS A 417 -39.48 -1.24 -28.31
N ASN A 418 -40.76 -0.95 -28.51
CA ASN A 418 -41.37 -0.92 -29.84
C ASN A 418 -40.79 0.22 -30.71
N LEU A 419 -40.50 1.39 -30.14
CA LEU A 419 -39.85 2.49 -30.87
C LEU A 419 -38.44 2.10 -31.34
N ILE A 420 -37.64 1.50 -30.45
CA ILE A 420 -36.30 1.00 -30.78
C ILE A 420 -36.37 0.00 -31.92
N LEU A 421 -37.17 -1.06 -31.77
CA LEU A 421 -37.30 -2.12 -32.78
C LEU A 421 -37.81 -1.59 -34.13
N ASN A 422 -38.65 -0.56 -34.12
CA ASN A 422 -39.15 0.04 -35.35
C ASN A 422 -38.10 0.87 -36.09
N GLU A 423 -37.23 1.58 -35.39
CA GLU A 423 -36.22 2.45 -35.99
C GLU A 423 -34.99 1.66 -36.47
N ILE A 424 -34.56 0.64 -35.73
CA ILE A 424 -33.33 -0.12 -36.00
C ILE A 424 -33.61 -1.58 -36.39
N LYS A 425 -34.54 -1.80 -37.31
CA LYS A 425 -34.93 -3.15 -37.78
C LYS A 425 -33.78 -4.00 -38.33
N ASP A 426 -32.76 -3.33 -38.88
CA ASP A 426 -31.61 -3.99 -39.50
C ASP A 426 -30.51 -4.34 -38.48
N PHE A 427 -30.65 -3.95 -37.21
CA PHE A 427 -29.68 -4.22 -36.16
C PHE A 427 -30.00 -5.51 -35.42
N LYS A 428 -28.96 -6.30 -35.14
CA LYS A 428 -29.08 -7.51 -34.34
C LYS A 428 -28.89 -7.16 -32.86
N ILE A 429 -29.96 -6.71 -32.21
CA ILE A 429 -29.98 -6.34 -30.78
C ILE A 429 -30.73 -7.37 -29.93
N ASN A 430 -30.32 -7.48 -28.67
CA ASN A 430 -31.00 -8.23 -27.62
C ASN A 430 -31.71 -7.23 -26.69
N ILE A 431 -33.02 -7.06 -26.82
CA ILE A 431 -33.80 -6.09 -26.04
C ILE A 431 -34.74 -6.78 -25.05
N ASN A 432 -34.63 -6.42 -23.78
CA ASN A 432 -35.43 -6.99 -22.69
C ASN A 432 -36.14 -5.88 -21.90
N LEU A 433 -37.34 -6.20 -21.42
CA LEU A 433 -38.02 -5.36 -20.42
C LEU A 433 -37.39 -5.56 -19.05
N ILE A 434 -37.36 -4.49 -18.25
CA ILE A 434 -36.87 -4.49 -16.87
C ILE A 434 -37.90 -5.10 -15.91
N ASN A 435 -38.35 -6.34 -16.17
CA ASN A 435 -39.37 -6.97 -15.34
C ASN A 435 -38.83 -7.43 -13.97
N ASN A 436 -37.49 -7.49 -13.83
CA ASN A 436 -36.65 -7.57 -12.62
C ASN A 436 -35.19 -7.55 -13.13
N LEU A 437 -34.24 -6.81 -12.51
CA LEU A 437 -32.85 -6.71 -13.00
C LEU A 437 -32.01 -7.99 -12.75
N ILE A 438 -32.64 -9.16 -12.58
CA ILE A 438 -31.98 -10.42 -12.19
C ILE A 438 -31.25 -11.05 -13.39
#